data_AF-A0A9W8K8N2-F1
#
_entry.id   AF-A0A9W8K8N2-F1
#
_cell.length_a   1.000
_cell.length_b   1.000
_cell.length_c   1.000
_cell.angle_alpha   90.00
_cell.angle_beta   90.00
_cell.angle_gamma   90.00
#
_symmetry.space_group_name_H-M   'P 1'
#
loop_
_entity.id
_entity.type
_entity.pdbx_description
1 polymer ?
#
loop_
_entity_poly.entity_id
_entity_poly.type
_entity_poly.pdbx_seq_one_letter_code
_entity_poly.pdbx_strand_id
1 'polypeptide(L)'
;MATSFRFEPTATESTSSVLPLQRSGVSDIISTGPTQLVSETLTAGHPLESRLANWENTQLNIKLHMQRQVYGLHAPMRTMMEVKSVQQTPSVLGSRAAQIQRDILLGKDESIDACDLFGDTSEVEISNVHTMLAARLNV
;
A
#
# COMPACT_ATOMS: atom_id res chain seq x y z
N MET A 1 -10.95 23.05 21.99
CA MET A 1 -10.49 23.02 20.59
C MET A 1 -10.95 21.70 19.99
N ALA A 2 -11.90 21.72 19.05
CA ALA A 2 -12.44 20.50 18.45
C ALA A 2 -11.59 20.14 17.21
N THR A 3 -10.77 19.10 17.34
CA THR A 3 -9.91 18.61 16.25
C THR A 3 -10.70 17.56 15.46
N SER A 4 -11.24 17.94 14.30
CA SER A 4 -11.96 17.01 13.42
C SER A 4 -10.96 16.21 12.59
N PHE A 5 -10.89 14.90 12.81
CA PHE A 5 -10.17 13.97 11.95
C PHE A 5 -11.00 13.77 10.67
N ARG A 6 -10.79 14.65 9.69
CA ARG A 6 -11.41 14.50 8.38
C ARG A 6 -10.59 13.51 7.57
N PHE A 7 -11.23 12.42 7.17
CA PHE A 7 -10.74 11.61 6.06
C PHE A 7 -10.84 12.46 4.81
N GLU A 8 -9.72 13.04 4.37
CA GLU A 8 -9.60 13.47 2.99
C GLU A 8 -9.30 12.22 2.17
N PRO A 9 -10.24 11.71 1.35
CA PRO A 9 -9.80 10.87 0.26
C PRO A 9 -8.83 11.73 -0.54
N THR A 10 -7.60 11.27 -0.71
CA THR A 10 -6.77 11.72 -1.82
C THR A 10 -7.52 11.33 -3.08
N ALA A 11 -8.45 12.19 -3.49
CA ALA A 11 -8.78 12.30 -4.89
C ALA A 11 -7.42 12.50 -5.54
N THR A 12 -7.03 11.56 -6.39
CA THR A 12 -6.12 11.91 -7.46
C THR A 12 -6.80 13.06 -8.16
N GLU A 13 -6.40 14.28 -7.81
CA GLU A 13 -6.60 15.44 -8.66
C GLU A 13 -5.87 15.08 -9.94
N SER A 14 -6.60 14.48 -10.87
CA SER A 14 -6.24 14.48 -12.28
C SER A 14 -6.21 15.95 -12.66
N THR A 15 -5.05 16.58 -12.47
CA THR A 15 -4.72 17.91 -12.95
C THR A 15 -5.12 17.97 -14.41
N SER A 16 -6.22 18.66 -14.70
CA SER A 16 -6.68 19.12 -15.99
C SER A 16 -6.04 18.38 -17.19
N SER A 17 -6.56 17.20 -17.54
CA SER A 17 -6.40 16.77 -18.93
C SER A 17 -7.26 17.72 -19.74
N VAL A 18 -6.62 18.71 -20.36
CA VAL A 18 -7.16 19.47 -21.47
C VAL A 18 -7.84 18.45 -22.38
N LEU A 19 -9.17 18.45 -22.41
CA LEU A 19 -9.91 17.68 -23.39
C LEU A 19 -9.34 18.11 -24.75
N PRO A 20 -8.80 17.19 -25.58
CA PRO A 20 -8.62 17.54 -26.97
C PRO A 20 -9.99 17.97 -27.46
N LEU A 21 -10.08 19.20 -27.98
CA LEU A 21 -11.32 19.78 -28.47
C LEU A 21 -11.87 18.89 -29.59
N GLN A 22 -12.68 17.91 -29.22
CA GLN A 22 -13.44 17.10 -30.15
C GLN A 22 -14.58 17.99 -30.62
N ARG A 23 -14.36 18.62 -31.76
CA ARG A 23 -15.24 19.58 -32.43
C ARG A 23 -16.61 19.00 -32.88
N SER A 24 -16.97 17.81 -32.41
CA SER A 24 -18.29 17.24 -32.58
C SER A 24 -18.57 16.38 -31.36
N GLY A 25 -19.55 16.74 -30.55
CA GLY A 25 -19.99 16.02 -29.34
C GLY A 25 -20.72 14.71 -29.65
N VAL A 26 -20.31 14.01 -30.70
CA VAL A 26 -20.82 12.70 -31.10
C VAL A 26 -19.63 11.78 -31.19
N SER A 27 -19.47 10.89 -30.21
CA SER A 27 -18.63 9.72 -30.35
C SER A 27 -19.21 8.86 -31.49
N ASP A 28 -18.42 8.57 -32.52
CA ASP A 28 -18.84 7.70 -33.62
C ASP A 28 -19.01 6.26 -33.14
N ILE A 29 -20.21 5.93 -32.63
CA ILE A 29 -20.56 4.60 -32.06
C ILE A 29 -20.25 3.44 -33.04
N ILE A 30 -20.23 3.72 -34.34
CA ILE A 30 -19.94 2.74 -35.40
C ILE A 30 -18.42 2.51 -35.57
N SER A 31 -17.60 3.56 -35.41
CA SER A 31 -16.13 3.44 -35.54
C SER A 31 -15.49 3.00 -34.21
N THR A 32 -16.05 3.45 -33.09
CA THR A 32 -15.62 3.13 -31.74
C THR A 32 -16.68 2.20 -31.14
N GLY A 33 -16.58 0.90 -31.43
CA GLY A 33 -17.55 -0.10 -30.99
C GLY A 33 -17.78 -0.10 -29.46
N PRO A 34 -18.73 -0.93 -28.96
CA PRO A 34 -19.17 -0.93 -27.56
C PRO A 34 -18.06 -1.17 -26.52
N THR A 35 -16.90 -1.66 -26.95
CA THR A 35 -15.72 -1.83 -26.09
C THR A 35 -15.14 -0.52 -25.57
N GLN A 36 -15.28 0.60 -26.30
CA GLN A 36 -14.72 1.88 -25.86
C GLN A 36 -15.52 2.50 -24.71
N LEU A 37 -16.86 2.46 -24.78
CA LEU A 37 -17.73 2.91 -23.68
C LEU A 37 -17.56 2.05 -22.42
N VAL A 38 -17.38 0.74 -22.60
CA VAL A 38 -17.06 -0.19 -21.50
C VAL A 38 -15.67 0.11 -20.94
N SER A 39 -14.68 0.41 -21.78
CA SER A 39 -13.34 0.77 -21.30
C SER A 39 -13.34 2.10 -20.57
N GLU A 40 -14.06 3.13 -21.04
CA GLU A 40 -14.12 4.44 -20.38
C GLU A 40 -14.88 4.39 -19.06
N THR A 41 -15.95 3.58 -18.99
CA THR A 41 -16.70 3.32 -17.74
C THR A 41 -15.99 2.38 -16.77
N LEU A 42 -15.18 1.41 -17.24
CA LEU A 42 -14.28 0.63 -16.38
C LEU A 42 -13.06 1.45 -15.92
N THR A 43 -12.58 2.38 -16.74
CA THR A 43 -11.46 3.26 -16.38
C THR A 43 -11.89 4.28 -15.34
N ALA A 44 -13.17 4.67 -15.33
CA ALA A 44 -13.83 5.23 -14.15
C ALA A 44 -14.10 4.12 -13.11
N GLY A 45 -13.02 3.56 -12.56
CA GLY A 45 -13.07 2.52 -11.54
C GLY A 45 -13.94 2.92 -10.34
N HIS A 46 -14.37 1.92 -9.56
CA HIS A 46 -15.26 2.16 -8.42
C HIS A 46 -14.59 3.17 -7.46
N PRO A 47 -15.31 4.17 -6.92
CA PRO A 47 -14.69 5.21 -6.07
C PRO A 47 -14.03 4.64 -4.80
N LEU A 48 -14.40 3.42 -4.38
CA LEU A 48 -13.75 2.71 -3.28
C LEU A 48 -12.49 1.93 -3.68
N GLU A 49 -12.26 1.67 -4.96
CA GLU A 49 -11.12 0.87 -5.42
C GLU A 49 -9.81 1.55 -5.04
N SER A 50 -9.68 2.85 -5.32
CA SER A 50 -8.52 3.65 -4.90
C SER A 50 -8.35 3.68 -3.39
N ARG A 51 -9.45 3.65 -2.63
CA ARG A 51 -9.43 3.64 -1.18
C ARG A 51 -9.00 2.28 -0.62
N LEU A 52 -9.51 1.18 -1.19
CA LEU A 52 -9.15 -0.18 -0.79
C LEU A 52 -7.68 -0.45 -1.09
N ALA A 53 -7.18 0.00 -2.26
CA ALA A 53 -5.77 -0.09 -2.62
C ALA A 53 -4.86 0.65 -1.63
N ASN A 54 -5.32 1.77 -1.06
CA ASN A 54 -4.54 2.59 -0.13
C ASN A 54 -4.91 2.40 1.36
N TRP A 55 -5.71 1.38 1.69
CA TRP A 55 -6.28 1.22 3.02
C TRP A 55 -5.21 1.20 4.12
N GLU A 56 -4.17 0.39 3.96
CA GLU A 56 -3.09 0.27 4.95
C GLU A 56 -2.34 1.59 5.15
N ASN A 57 -2.04 2.29 4.05
CA ASN A 57 -1.36 3.59 4.11
C ASN A 57 -2.22 4.64 4.83
N THR A 58 -3.54 4.63 4.60
CA THR A 58 -4.45 5.55 5.28
C THR A 58 -4.55 5.26 6.77
N GLN A 59 -4.62 3.99 7.18
CA GLN A 59 -4.61 3.59 8.60
C GLN A 59 -3.32 4.03 9.31
N LEU A 60 -2.17 3.80 8.67
CA LEU A 60 -0.88 4.22 9.20
C LEU A 60 -0.81 5.74 9.36
N ASN A 61 -1.27 6.50 8.36
CA ASN A 61 -1.28 7.98 8.42
C ASN A 61 -2.10 8.48 9.61
N ILE A 62 -3.28 7.90 9.83
CA ILE A 62 -4.14 8.24 10.96
C ILE A 62 -3.42 7.97 12.29
N LYS A 63 -2.78 6.81 12.43
CA LYS A 63 -2.01 6.45 13.63
C LYS A 63 -0.90 7.46 13.92
N LEU A 64 -0.11 7.83 12.91
CA LEU A 64 0.96 8.81 13.06
C LEU A 64 0.43 10.21 13.37
N HIS A 65 -0.71 10.60 12.77
CA HIS A 65 -1.35 11.86 13.06
C HIS A 65 -1.84 11.93 14.51
N MET A 66 -2.46 10.85 15.01
CA MET A 66 -2.86 10.74 16.41
C MET A 66 -1.65 10.81 17.34
N GLN A 67 -0.58 10.08 17.05
CA GLN A 67 0.66 10.15 17.82
C GLN A 67 1.24 11.57 17.86
N ARG A 68 1.23 12.28 16.72
CA ARG A 68 1.66 13.68 16.66
C ARG A 68 0.81 14.59 17.55
N GLN A 69 -0.50 14.38 17.58
CA GLN A 69 -1.40 15.19 18.39
C GLN A 69 -1.26 14.91 19.89
N VAL A 70 -1.12 13.64 20.29
CA VAL A 70 -1.08 13.24 21.70
C VAL A 70 0.31 13.44 22.31
N TYR A 71 1.35 13.01 21.58
CA TYR A 71 2.72 12.95 22.10
C TYR A 71 3.64 14.03 21.50
N GLY A 72 3.22 14.71 20.43
CA GLY A 72 4.03 15.70 19.73
C GLY A 72 4.84 15.11 18.57
N LEU A 73 5.65 15.95 17.92
CA LEU A 73 6.28 15.62 16.63
C LEU A 73 7.37 14.53 16.70
N HIS A 74 7.97 14.32 17.87
CA HIS A 74 9.03 13.32 18.05
C HIS A 74 8.50 11.87 17.92
N ALA A 75 7.25 11.62 18.33
CA ALA A 75 6.65 10.30 18.32
C ALA A 75 6.51 9.70 16.90
N PRO A 76 5.85 10.36 15.93
CA PRO A 76 5.74 9.82 14.58
C PRO A 76 7.10 9.70 13.87
N MET A 77 8.06 10.59 14.18
CA MET A 77 9.42 10.53 13.62
C MET A 77 10.15 9.27 14.10
N ARG A 78 10.09 8.99 15.41
CA ARG A 78 10.66 7.78 16.00
C ARG A 78 10.05 6.51 15.40
N THR A 79 8.73 6.42 15.33
CA THR A 79 8.05 5.22 14.80
C THR A 79 8.39 4.99 13.32
N MET A 80 8.47 6.05 12.50
CA MET A 80 8.91 5.93 11.11
C MET A 80 10.36 5.46 11.00
N MET A 81 11.26 5.97 11.85
CA MET A 81 12.66 5.55 11.88
C MET A 81 12.78 4.07 12.29
N GLU A 82 12.05 3.64 13.32
CA GLU A 82 12.05 2.24 13.76
C GLU A 82 11.58 1.30 12.65
N VAL A 83 10.46 1.63 11.98
CA VAL A 83 9.96 0.83 10.83
C VAL A 83 11.00 0.77 9.71
N LYS A 84 11.66 1.90 9.40
CA LYS A 84 12.71 1.94 8.36
C LYS A 84 13.92 1.10 8.75
N SER A 85 14.36 1.16 10.00
CA SER A 85 15.47 0.36 10.50
C SER A 85 15.17 -1.14 10.44
N VAL A 86 13.95 -1.55 10.79
CA VAL A 86 13.53 -2.96 10.68
C VAL A 86 13.48 -3.41 9.22
N GLN A 87 12.97 -2.57 8.30
CA GLN A 87 12.96 -2.87 6.86
C GLN A 87 14.36 -3.03 6.27
N GLN A 88 15.34 -2.27 6.76
CA GLN A 88 16.74 -2.36 6.30
C GLN A 88 17.50 -3.54 6.92
N THR A 89 16.97 -4.14 7.98
CA THR A 89 17.64 -5.26 8.65
C THR A 89 17.47 -6.51 7.80
N PRO A 90 18.57 -7.11 7.28
CA PRO A 90 18.47 -8.32 6.48
C PRO A 90 17.92 -9.46 7.33
N SER A 91 16.75 -9.99 6.96
CA SER A 91 16.26 -11.26 7.51
C SER A 91 17.26 -12.33 7.12
N VAL A 92 18.00 -12.85 8.10
CA VAL A 92 19.06 -13.87 7.90
C VAL A 92 18.51 -15.11 7.19
N LEU A 93 17.19 -15.36 7.25
CA LEU A 93 16.53 -16.53 6.68
C LEU A 93 15.53 -16.22 5.56
N GLY A 94 15.41 -14.97 5.10
CA GLY A 94 14.44 -14.61 4.05
C GLY A 94 12.95 -14.86 4.40
N SER A 95 12.66 -15.40 5.58
CA SER A 95 11.32 -15.67 6.07
C SER A 95 10.70 -14.41 6.65
N ARG A 96 9.38 -14.24 6.41
CA ARG A 96 8.56 -13.19 7.01
C ARG A 96 8.49 -13.30 8.53
N ALA A 97 8.66 -14.52 9.07
CA ALA A 97 8.77 -14.74 10.52
C ALA A 97 9.89 -13.91 11.18
N ALA A 98 10.93 -13.54 10.43
CA ALA A 98 12.01 -12.69 10.93
C ALA A 98 11.63 -11.19 11.03
N GLN A 99 10.47 -10.78 10.48
CA GLN A 99 10.01 -9.39 10.49
C GLN A 99 8.79 -9.15 11.40
N ILE A 100 8.56 -10.00 12.40
CA ILE A 100 7.51 -9.80 13.41
C ILE A 100 7.62 -8.43 14.10
N GLN A 101 8.85 -7.92 14.25
CA GLN A 101 9.13 -6.59 14.79
C GLN A 101 8.43 -5.47 13.99
N ARG A 102 8.35 -5.62 12.66
CA ARG A 102 7.68 -4.65 11.79
C ARG A 102 6.18 -4.65 12.05
N ASP A 103 5.61 -5.83 12.21
CA ASP A 103 4.17 -6.00 12.40
C ASP A 103 3.74 -5.48 13.77
N ILE A 104 4.57 -5.65 14.82
CA ILE A 104 4.37 -5.02 16.14
C ILE A 104 4.36 -3.49 16.05
N LEU A 105 5.34 -2.90 15.34
CA LEU A 105 5.41 -1.44 15.18
C LEU A 105 4.18 -0.88 14.43
N LEU A 106 3.69 -1.63 13.45
CA LEU A 106 2.49 -1.28 12.69
C LEU A 106 1.20 -1.57 13.48
N GLY A 107 1.23 -2.47 14.47
CA GLY A 107 0.07 -2.94 15.22
C GLY A 107 -0.77 -3.94 14.43
N LYS A 108 -0.11 -4.76 13.60
CA LYS A 108 -0.71 -5.81 12.77
C LYS A 108 -0.52 -7.20 13.39
N ASP A 109 0.14 -7.29 14.53
CA ASP A 109 0.43 -8.51 15.29
C ASP A 109 -0.82 -9.18 15.89
N GLU A 110 -1.90 -8.41 16.09
CA GLU A 110 -3.19 -8.93 16.58
C GLU A 110 -4.12 -9.44 15.47
N SER A 111 -3.78 -9.19 14.19
CA SER A 111 -4.62 -9.51 13.03
C SER A 111 -4.00 -10.60 12.16
N ILE A 112 -4.82 -11.52 11.68
CA ILE A 112 -4.40 -12.62 10.79
C ILE A 112 -4.95 -12.35 9.38
N ASP A 113 -4.06 -12.31 8.40
CA ASP A 113 -4.41 -12.15 6.98
C ASP A 113 -4.42 -13.49 6.24
N ALA A 114 -5.06 -13.55 5.07
CA ALA A 114 -5.05 -14.74 4.22
C ALA A 114 -3.63 -15.19 3.84
N CYS A 115 -2.70 -14.24 3.67
CA CYS A 115 -1.28 -14.50 3.40
C CYS A 115 -0.58 -15.28 4.52
N ASP A 116 -1.03 -15.15 5.77
CA ASP A 116 -0.48 -15.90 6.91
C ASP A 116 -0.98 -17.36 6.92
N LEU A 117 -2.23 -17.58 6.51
CA LEU A 117 -2.84 -18.90 6.46
C LEU A 117 -2.40 -19.75 5.27
N PHE A 118 -2.26 -19.13 4.10
CA PHE A 118 -1.96 -19.83 2.86
C PHE A 118 -0.48 -19.76 2.45
N GLY A 119 0.32 -18.97 3.19
CA GLY A 119 1.70 -18.63 2.83
C GLY A 119 1.75 -17.72 1.61
N ASP A 120 2.63 -16.72 1.64
CA ASP A 120 2.94 -15.99 0.42
C ASP A 120 3.86 -16.84 -0.46
N THR A 121 3.61 -16.86 -1.77
CA THR A 121 4.48 -17.56 -2.74
C THR A 121 5.91 -17.00 -2.80
N SER A 122 6.15 -15.85 -2.15
CA SER A 122 7.45 -15.21 -1.97
C SER A 122 8.21 -15.73 -0.74
N GLU A 123 7.55 -16.43 0.19
CA GLU A 123 8.23 -17.02 1.32
C GLU A 123 8.95 -18.28 0.87
N VAL A 124 10.28 -18.22 0.96
CA VAL A 124 11.14 -19.37 0.77
C VAL A 124 10.94 -20.26 2.00
N GLU A 125 10.26 -21.39 1.84
CA GLU A 125 10.34 -22.47 2.83
C GLU A 125 11.81 -22.72 3.12
N ILE A 126 12.19 -22.66 4.40
CA ILE A 126 13.57 -22.83 4.85
C ILE A 126 13.93 -24.31 4.70
N SER A 127 14.15 -24.75 3.46
CA SER A 127 14.43 -26.15 3.15
C SER A 127 15.90 -26.48 3.44
N ASN A 128 16.81 -25.51 3.34
CA ASN A 128 18.20 -25.64 3.79
C ASN A 128 18.91 -24.27 3.95
N VAL A 129 19.24 -23.88 5.19
CA VAL A 129 19.93 -22.61 5.50
C VAL A 129 21.32 -22.55 4.84
N HIS A 130 22.01 -23.68 4.72
CA HIS A 130 23.37 -23.73 4.17
C HIS A 130 23.41 -23.39 2.68
N THR A 131 22.44 -23.87 1.88
CA THR A 131 22.38 -23.57 0.44
C THR A 131 21.98 -22.11 0.20
N MET A 132 21.09 -21.57 1.03
CA MET A 132 20.66 -20.17 0.93
C MET A 132 21.81 -19.20 1.27
N LEU A 133 22.59 -19.54 2.29
CA LEU A 133 23.75 -18.75 2.71
C LEU A 133 24.87 -18.79 1.67
N ALA A 134 25.14 -19.98 1.10
CA ALA A 134 26.08 -20.15 -0.01
C ALA A 134 25.70 -19.26 -1.22
N ALA A 135 24.43 -19.34 -1.66
CA ALA A 135 23.90 -18.48 -2.72
C ALA A 135 23.99 -16.98 -2.40
N ARG A 136 23.79 -16.58 -1.14
CA ARG A 136 23.91 -15.18 -0.70
C ARG A 136 25.34 -14.67 -0.66
N LEU A 137 26.29 -15.53 -0.34
CA LEU A 137 27.71 -15.19 -0.21
C LEU A 137 28.49 -15.37 -1.53
N ASN A 138 27.83 -15.79 -2.61
CA ASN A 138 28.46 -16.17 -3.88
C ASN A 138 29.58 -17.21 -3.68
N VAL A 139 29.38 -18.16 -2.75
CA VAL A 139 30.26 -19.30 -2.49
C VAL A 139 29.54 -20.57 -2.93
#